data_AF-A0A821SJL7-F1
#
_entry.id   AF-A0A821SJL7-F1
#
_cell.length_a   1.000
_cell.length_b   1.000
_cell.length_c   1.000
_cell.angle_alpha   90.00
_cell.angle_beta   90.00
_cell.angle_gamma   90.00
#
_symmetry.space_group_name_H-M   'P 1'
#
loop_
_entity.id
_entity.type
_entity.pdbx_description
1 polymer ?
#
loop_
_entity_poly.entity_id
_entity_poly.type
_entity_poly.pdbx_seq_one_letter_code
_entity_poly.pdbx_strand_id
1 'polypeptide(L)'
;MGSPLAPILADIVMIDLERILMKKLRKKGVLWYKSHHQDIQFTSVKEEREQFAFLDVLIKRKANSFVTTVYRKSTYTGLLTKWESFVPSQYKRSAISSIVYRGIRICSTFTLLHEEFNFIRKVSKDNGYPSNFIERQVRETLDRHMEKQKQKSSQEQIQEETQDHKKKTTAMMQKQIG
;
A
#
# COMPACT_ATOMS: atom_id res chain seq x y z
N MET A 1 -31.04 6.82 15.10
CA MET A 1 -30.78 5.95 13.93
C MET A 1 -30.86 6.86 12.70
N GLY A 2 -29.75 7.05 11.97
CA GLY A 2 -29.66 8.02 10.87
C GLY A 2 -30.52 7.62 9.66
N SER A 3 -30.91 8.61 8.85
CA SER A 3 -31.69 8.39 7.63
C SER A 3 -30.92 7.51 6.63
N PRO A 4 -31.53 6.43 6.11
CA PRO A 4 -30.88 5.55 5.13
C PRO A 4 -30.68 6.22 3.76
N LEU A 5 -31.34 7.35 3.52
CA LEU A 5 -31.27 8.11 2.26
C LEU A 5 -30.10 9.10 2.22
N ALA A 6 -29.64 9.57 3.38
CA ALA A 6 -28.58 10.57 3.46
C ALA A 6 -27.24 10.10 2.84
N PRO A 7 -26.78 8.85 3.05
CA PRO A 7 -25.57 8.35 2.41
C PRO A 7 -25.71 8.27 0.88
N ILE A 8 -26.86 7.81 0.39
CA ILE A 8 -27.13 7.65 -1.04
C ILE A 8 -27.13 9.01 -1.74
N LEU A 9 -27.77 10.01 -1.14
CA LEU A 9 -27.80 11.35 -1.69
C LEU A 9 -26.40 12.00 -1.69
N ALA A 10 -25.62 11.77 -0.63
CA ALA A 10 -24.23 12.22 -0.57
C ALA A 10 -23.37 11.60 -1.68
N ASP A 11 -23.53 10.29 -1.93
CA ASP A 11 -22.81 9.60 -3.01
C ASP A 11 -23.19 10.13 -4.39
N ILE A 12 -24.49 10.35 -4.66
CA ILE A 12 -24.96 10.92 -5.94
C ILE A 12 -24.37 12.32 -6.16
N VAL A 13 -24.45 13.18 -5.15
CA VAL A 13 -23.90 14.55 -5.22
C VAL A 13 -22.38 14.53 -5.41
N MET A 14 -21.67 13.62 -4.73
CA MET A 14 -20.23 13.48 -4.88
C MET A 14 -19.84 12.99 -6.28
N ILE A 15 -20.54 12.01 -6.83
CA ILE A 15 -20.31 11.52 -8.20
C ILE A 15 -20.48 12.63 -9.24
N ASP A 16 -21.52 13.46 -9.11
CA ASP A 16 -21.78 14.55 -10.05
C ASP A 16 -20.75 15.68 -9.93
N LEU A 17 -20.34 16.01 -8.70
CA LEU A 17 -19.30 17.00 -8.44
C LEU A 17 -17.95 16.54 -9.00
N GLU A 18 -17.58 15.28 -8.80
CA GLU A 18 -16.38 14.66 -9.36
C GLU A 18 -16.37 14.75 -10.89
N ARG A 19 -17.50 14.46 -11.55
CA ARG A 19 -17.63 14.54 -13.01
C ARG A 19 -17.35 15.95 -13.55
N ILE A 20 -17.79 16.99 -12.83
CA ILE A 20 -17.55 18.39 -13.20
C ILE A 20 -16.10 18.79 -12.92
N LEU A 21 -15.59 18.44 -11.74
CA LEU A 21 -14.26 18.84 -11.28
C LEU A 21 -13.16 18.15 -12.09
N MET A 22 -13.32 16.86 -12.42
CA MET A 22 -12.37 16.09 -13.22
C MET A 22 -12.13 16.69 -14.60
N LYS A 23 -13.17 17.23 -15.25
CA LYS A 23 -13.01 17.94 -16.54
C LYS A 23 -12.12 19.19 -16.43
N LYS A 24 -12.15 19.88 -15.28
CA LYS A 24 -11.33 21.07 -15.01
C LYS A 24 -9.92 20.71 -14.53
N LEU A 25 -9.79 19.65 -13.74
CA LEU A 25 -8.53 19.16 -13.17
C LEU A 25 -7.64 18.47 -14.21
N ARG A 26 -8.23 17.71 -15.15
CA ARG A 26 -7.51 17.08 -16.26
C ARG A 26 -6.85 18.11 -17.19
N LYS A 27 -7.49 19.28 -17.36
CA LYS A 27 -6.91 20.44 -18.07
C LYS A 27 -5.74 21.10 -17.32
N LYS A 28 -5.62 20.87 -16.01
CA LYS A 28 -4.59 21.45 -15.13
C LYS A 28 -3.51 20.45 -14.70
N GLY A 29 -3.54 19.21 -15.21
CA GLY A 29 -2.52 18.19 -14.94
C GLY A 29 -2.58 17.56 -13.54
N VAL A 30 -3.72 17.62 -12.86
CA VAL A 30 -3.89 17.04 -11.50
C VAL A 30 -4.19 15.54 -11.60
N LEU A 31 -3.44 14.72 -10.86
CA LEU A 31 -3.40 13.26 -11.01
C LEU A 31 -4.27 12.46 -10.03
N TRP A 32 -4.74 13.04 -8.92
CA TRP A 32 -5.65 12.33 -7.99
C TRP A 32 -6.55 13.31 -7.20
N TYR A 33 -7.68 12.81 -6.69
CA TYR A 33 -8.57 13.53 -5.77
C TYR A 33 -9.10 12.58 -4.67
N LYS A 34 -9.48 13.14 -3.52
CA LYS A 34 -10.23 12.45 -2.45
C LYS A 34 -11.25 13.43 -1.85
N SER A 35 -12.51 13.00 -1.74
CA SER A 35 -13.67 13.78 -1.29
C SER A 35 -13.75 13.93 0.24
N HIS A 36 -14.28 15.08 0.74
CA HIS A 36 -15.42 15.21 1.68
C HIS A 36 -15.54 16.66 2.21
N HIS A 37 -16.77 17.14 2.50
CA HIS A 37 -17.20 18.31 3.32
C HIS A 37 -16.69 19.75 3.05
N GLN A 38 -17.55 20.74 3.38
CA GLN A 38 -17.38 22.18 3.14
C GLN A 38 -16.23 22.84 3.96
N ASP A 39 -15.78 22.17 5.03
CA ASP A 39 -14.67 22.61 5.90
C ASP A 39 -13.32 21.98 5.56
N ILE A 40 -13.29 21.06 4.58
CA ILE A 40 -12.09 20.33 4.20
C ILE A 40 -11.53 20.99 2.95
N GLN A 41 -10.37 21.64 3.10
CA GLN A 41 -9.67 22.24 1.98
C GLN A 41 -8.85 21.21 1.21
N PHE A 42 -9.02 21.20 -0.11
CA PHE A 42 -8.33 20.28 -1.01
C PHE A 42 -6.85 20.62 -1.14
N THR A 43 -5.99 19.62 -0.95
CA THR A 43 -4.58 19.72 -1.31
C THR A 43 -4.38 19.15 -2.71
N SER A 44 -4.21 20.00 -3.72
CA SER A 44 -3.77 19.57 -5.06
C SER A 44 -2.25 19.47 -5.07
N VAL A 45 -1.71 18.26 -5.24
CA VAL A 45 -0.27 18.05 -5.39
C VAL A 45 0.08 18.08 -6.88
N LYS A 46 1.01 18.97 -7.25
CA LYS A 46 1.56 19.00 -8.61
C LYS A 46 2.72 18.01 -8.73
N GLU A 47 2.83 17.38 -9.88
CA GLU A 47 4.01 16.59 -10.24
C GLU A 47 5.20 17.54 -10.41
N GLU A 48 6.29 17.31 -9.69
CA GLU A 48 7.53 18.07 -9.80
C GLU A 48 8.65 17.11 -10.21
N ARG A 49 9.35 17.40 -11.31
CA ARG A 49 10.43 16.54 -11.85
C ARG A 49 9.98 15.09 -12.08
N GLU A 50 8.80 14.91 -12.66
CA GLU A 50 8.22 13.61 -12.96
C GLU A 50 7.97 12.71 -11.74
N GLN A 51 7.89 13.31 -10.55
CA GLN A 51 7.60 12.60 -9.32
C GLN A 51 6.65 13.39 -8.43
N PHE A 52 5.91 12.68 -7.59
CA PHE A 52 5.13 13.28 -6.52
C PHE A 52 5.03 12.32 -5.35
N ALA A 53 4.90 12.87 -4.14
CA ALA A 53 4.67 12.09 -2.94
C ALA A 53 3.16 11.95 -2.68
N PHE A 54 2.73 10.73 -2.37
CA PHE A 54 1.40 10.45 -1.86
C PHE A 54 1.52 9.59 -0.60
N LEU A 55 1.15 10.18 0.55
CA LEU A 55 1.35 9.58 1.87
C LEU A 55 2.81 9.14 2.07
N ASP A 56 2.99 7.83 2.18
CA ASP A 56 4.24 7.13 2.46
C ASP A 56 4.97 6.65 1.19
N VAL A 57 4.43 6.96 0.01
CA VAL A 57 4.89 6.49 -1.30
C VAL A 57 5.37 7.67 -2.15
N LEU A 58 6.58 7.55 -2.68
CA LEU A 58 7.09 8.43 -3.73
C LEU A 58 6.80 7.74 -5.06
N ILE A 59 5.98 8.38 -5.88
CA ILE A 59 5.59 7.88 -7.19
C ILE A 59 6.41 8.65 -8.21
N LYS A 60 7.23 7.92 -8.99
CA LYS A 60 8.03 8.45 -10.08
C LYS A 60 7.50 7.90 -11.39
N ARG A 61 7.26 8.76 -12.36
CA ARG A 61 6.90 8.38 -13.72
C ARG A 61 8.15 7.83 -14.44
N LYS A 62 7.99 6.72 -15.15
CA LYS A 62 9.03 6.12 -15.99
C LYS A 62 8.42 5.74 -17.33
N ALA A 63 8.56 6.60 -18.34
CA ALA A 63 7.94 6.44 -19.65
C ALA A 63 6.43 6.09 -19.52
N ASN A 64 6.05 4.84 -19.83
CA ASN A 64 4.67 4.36 -19.79
C ASN A 64 4.28 3.65 -18.48
N SER A 65 5.13 3.68 -17.44
CA SER A 65 4.86 3.04 -16.16
C SER A 65 5.18 3.95 -14.97
N PHE A 66 4.82 3.48 -13.78
CA PHE A 66 5.16 4.13 -12.52
C PHE A 66 6.10 3.26 -11.72
N VAL A 67 7.06 3.92 -11.08
CA VAL A 67 7.99 3.33 -10.14
C VAL A 67 7.70 3.92 -8.77
N THR A 68 7.61 3.06 -7.76
CA THR A 68 7.26 3.48 -6.40
C THR A 68 8.40 3.18 -5.44
N THR A 69 8.70 4.14 -4.56
CA THR A 69 9.67 4.01 -3.47
C THR A 69 9.09 4.57 -2.17
N VAL A 70 9.74 4.29 -1.04
CA VAL A 70 9.30 4.79 0.25
C VAL A 70 9.60 6.30 0.36
N TYR A 71 8.54 7.12 0.47
CA TYR A 71 8.69 8.56 0.69
C TYR A 71 8.98 8.88 2.16
N ARG A 72 9.97 9.76 2.38
CA ARG A 72 10.33 10.29 3.69
C ARG A 72 10.33 11.81 3.60
N LYS A 73 9.64 12.47 4.53
CA LYS A 73 9.65 13.95 4.62
C LYS A 73 11.07 14.44 4.94
N SER A 74 11.36 15.69 4.59
CA SER A 74 12.64 16.35 4.94
C SER A 74 12.90 16.37 6.46
N THR A 75 11.85 16.30 7.27
CA THR A 75 11.91 16.24 8.74
C THR A 75 12.10 14.82 9.29
N TYR A 76 12.20 13.80 8.45
CA TYR A 76 12.42 12.43 8.90
C TYR A 76 13.85 12.25 9.42
N THR A 77 13.97 11.98 10.73
CA THR A 77 15.27 11.87 11.42
C THR A 77 15.84 10.46 11.46
N GLY A 78 15.09 9.44 11.01
CA GLY A 78 15.50 8.05 11.16
C GLY A 78 15.41 7.53 12.60
N LEU A 79 14.70 8.20 13.49
CA LEU A 79 14.57 7.74 14.87
C LEU A 79 13.72 6.46 14.95
N LEU A 80 14.30 5.41 15.54
CA LEU A 80 13.62 4.20 15.96
C LEU A 80 13.69 4.10 17.47
N THR A 81 12.91 3.18 18.05
CA THR A 81 13.09 2.76 19.44
C THR A 81 14.54 2.37 19.68
N LYS A 82 15.26 3.02 20.60
CA LYS A 82 16.68 2.74 20.84
C LYS A 82 16.89 1.31 21.34
N TRP A 83 17.96 0.68 20.88
CA TRP A 83 18.30 -0.69 21.31
C TRP A 83 18.46 -0.80 22.83
N GLU A 84 19.11 0.18 23.46
CA GLU A 84 19.38 0.25 24.90
C GLU A 84 18.13 0.57 25.75
N SER A 85 17.03 1.00 25.13
CA SER A 85 15.82 1.39 25.88
C SER A 85 15.20 0.22 26.65
N PHE A 86 14.65 0.52 27.83
CA PHE A 86 13.94 -0.44 28.68
C PHE A 86 12.51 -0.69 28.16
N VAL A 87 12.42 -1.26 26.97
CA VAL A 87 11.16 -1.68 26.36
C VAL A 87 11.21 -3.16 26.01
N PRO A 88 10.07 -3.86 26.00
CA PRO A 88 10.02 -5.26 25.59
C PRO A 88 10.63 -5.49 24.21
N SER A 89 11.31 -6.62 24.04
CA SER A 89 12.02 -6.97 22.80
C SER A 89 11.09 -7.05 21.58
N GLN A 90 9.80 -7.31 21.80
CA GLN A 90 8.76 -7.30 20.77
C GLN A 90 8.62 -5.93 20.12
N TYR A 91 8.73 -4.83 20.86
CA TYR A 91 8.65 -3.48 20.27
C TYR A 91 9.87 -3.18 19.40
N LYS A 92 11.07 -3.61 19.84
CA LYS A 92 12.31 -3.49 19.07
C LYS A 92 12.25 -4.32 17.78
N ARG A 93 11.65 -5.51 17.86
CA ARG A 93 11.37 -6.37 16.71
C ARG A 93 10.43 -5.67 15.73
N SER A 94 9.27 -5.24 16.23
CA SER A 94 8.24 -4.59 15.43
C SER A 94 8.75 -3.31 14.77
N ALA A 95 9.61 -2.53 15.43
CA ALA A 95 10.21 -1.33 14.85
C ALA A 95 10.93 -1.63 13.52
N ILE A 96 11.70 -2.73 13.45
CA ILE A 96 12.36 -3.17 12.21
C ILE A 96 11.36 -3.83 11.26
N SER A 97 10.54 -4.76 11.74
CA SER A 97 9.59 -5.48 10.87
C SER A 97 8.62 -4.54 10.17
N SER A 98 8.15 -3.47 10.82
CA SER A 98 7.23 -2.50 10.24
C SER A 98 7.85 -1.71 9.09
N ILE A 99 9.10 -1.25 9.23
CA ILE A 99 9.79 -0.52 8.15
C ILE A 99 10.18 -1.44 6.99
N VAL A 100 10.58 -2.68 7.29
CA VAL A 100 10.85 -3.71 6.25
C VAL A 100 9.58 -4.05 5.49
N TYR A 101 8.47 -4.30 6.20
CA TYR A 101 7.18 -4.59 5.58
C TYR A 101 6.71 -3.45 4.68
N ARG A 102 6.89 -2.20 5.12
CA ARG A 102 6.60 -1.02 4.32
C ARG A 102 7.44 -0.97 3.04
N GLY A 103 8.73 -1.25 3.12
CA GLY A 103 9.62 -1.36 1.95
C GLY A 103 9.12 -2.40 0.94
N ILE A 104 8.78 -3.61 1.42
CA ILE A 104 8.27 -4.72 0.59
C ILE A 104 6.98 -4.34 -0.13
N ARG A 105 6.06 -3.62 0.56
CA ARG A 105 4.76 -3.26 -0.01
C ARG A 105 4.82 -2.08 -0.98
N ILE A 106 5.80 -1.19 -0.84
CA ILE A 106 5.87 0.06 -1.58
C ILE A 106 6.83 -0.02 -2.76
N CYS A 107 7.97 -0.70 -2.63
CA CYS A 107 8.98 -0.71 -3.69
C CYS A 107 8.51 -1.55 -4.88
N SER A 108 8.43 -0.94 -6.07
CA SER A 108 7.91 -1.63 -7.27
C SER A 108 8.93 -2.54 -7.96
N THR A 109 10.22 -2.42 -7.62
CA THR A 109 11.29 -3.23 -8.23
C THR A 109 12.23 -3.78 -7.17
N PHE A 110 12.87 -4.91 -7.49
CA PHE A 110 13.80 -5.58 -6.58
C PHE A 110 15.02 -4.71 -6.25
N THR A 111 15.54 -3.95 -7.21
CA THR A 111 16.67 -3.03 -7.00
C THR A 111 16.33 -1.95 -5.98
N LEU A 112 15.15 -1.33 -6.10
CA LEU A 112 14.69 -0.31 -5.15
C LEU A 112 14.41 -0.90 -3.77
N LEU A 113 13.87 -2.12 -3.72
CA LEU A 113 13.68 -2.83 -2.46
C LEU A 113 15.03 -3.13 -1.77
N HIS A 114 16.05 -3.49 -2.56
CA HIS A 114 17.40 -3.72 -2.04
C HIS A 114 18.03 -2.43 -1.49
N GLU A 115 17.90 -1.30 -2.20
CA GLU A 115 18.32 0.02 -1.71
C GLU A 115 17.61 0.38 -0.40
N GLU A 116 16.30 0.12 -0.32
CA GLU A 116 15.49 0.34 0.86
C GLU A 116 15.94 -0.54 2.04
N PHE A 117 16.33 -1.80 1.80
CA PHE A 117 16.93 -2.64 2.85
C PHE A 117 18.28 -2.13 3.31
N ASN A 118 19.11 -1.60 2.42
CA ASN A 118 20.39 -0.98 2.80
C ASN A 118 20.17 0.27 3.65
N PHE A 119 19.16 1.08 3.30
CA PHE A 119 18.72 2.19 4.12
C PHE A 119 18.27 1.74 5.52
N ILE A 120 17.41 0.72 5.60
CA ILE A 120 16.90 0.18 6.87
C ILE A 120 18.05 -0.32 7.75
N ARG A 121 19.00 -1.06 7.17
CA ARG A 121 20.20 -1.53 7.89
C ARG A 121 20.98 -0.38 8.49
N LYS A 122 21.22 0.68 7.71
CA LYS A 122 21.93 1.88 8.17
C LYS A 122 21.19 2.53 9.34
N VAL A 123 19.91 2.84 9.18
CA VAL A 123 19.10 3.49 10.22
C VAL A 123 18.99 2.63 11.48
N SER A 124 18.83 1.31 11.35
CA SER A 124 18.79 0.42 12.51
C SER A 124 20.14 0.39 13.25
N LYS A 125 21.28 0.37 12.54
CA LYS A 125 22.61 0.48 13.15
C LYS A 125 22.79 1.81 13.87
N ASP A 126 22.36 2.91 13.27
CA ASP A 126 22.42 4.26 13.88
C ASP A 126 21.54 4.36 15.15
N ASN A 127 20.56 3.47 15.31
CA ASN A 127 19.74 3.34 16.52
C ASN A 127 20.26 2.29 17.52
N GLY A 128 21.46 1.75 17.29
CA GLY A 128 22.17 0.84 18.19
C GLY A 128 21.81 -0.64 18.04
N TYR A 129 21.07 -1.03 17.00
CA TYR A 129 20.66 -2.42 16.84
C TYR A 129 21.82 -3.33 16.39
N PRO A 130 21.98 -4.52 16.98
CA PRO A 130 22.96 -5.51 16.54
C PRO A 130 22.73 -5.97 15.10
N SER A 131 23.80 -6.09 14.30
CA SER A 131 23.70 -6.46 12.87
C SER A 131 23.01 -7.81 12.65
N ASN A 132 23.32 -8.81 13.48
CA ASN A 132 22.67 -10.12 13.43
C ASN A 132 21.16 -10.05 13.69
N PHE A 133 20.73 -9.18 14.61
CA PHE A 133 19.32 -8.94 14.89
C PHE A 133 18.62 -8.31 13.68
N ILE A 134 19.25 -7.30 13.07
CA ILE A 134 18.74 -6.62 11.87
C ILE A 134 18.54 -7.61 10.73
N GLU A 135 19.59 -8.36 10.35
CA GLU A 135 19.52 -9.29 9.22
C GLU A 135 18.48 -10.40 9.46
N ARG A 136 18.39 -10.91 10.69
CA ARG A 136 17.35 -11.87 11.06
C ARG A 136 15.96 -11.29 10.86
N GLN A 137 15.72 -10.06 11.29
CA GLN A 137 14.40 -9.43 11.17
C GLN A 137 14.04 -9.09 9.72
N VAL A 138 14.99 -8.67 8.90
CA VAL A 138 14.78 -8.47 7.47
C VAL A 138 14.35 -9.79 6.82
N ARG A 139 15.09 -10.88 7.09
CA ARG A 139 14.80 -12.21 6.56
C ARG A 139 13.43 -12.73 7.01
N GLU A 140 13.18 -12.79 8.31
CA GLU A 140 11.91 -13.30 8.87
C GLU A 140 10.69 -12.51 8.38
N THR A 141 10.85 -11.21 8.12
CA THR A 141 9.75 -10.37 7.59
C THR A 141 9.51 -10.65 6.12
N LEU A 142 10.57 -10.81 5.33
CA LEU A 142 10.50 -11.13 3.91
C LEU A 142 9.89 -12.53 3.69
N ASP A 143 10.41 -13.54 4.39
CA ASP A 143 9.95 -14.93 4.27
C ASP A 143 8.45 -15.03 4.58
N ARG A 144 8.03 -14.42 5.69
CA ARG A 144 6.62 -14.36 6.09
C ARG A 144 5.73 -13.64 5.06
N HIS A 145 6.26 -12.62 4.38
CA HIS A 145 5.54 -11.97 3.29
C HIS A 145 5.39 -12.91 2.09
N MET A 146 6.46 -13.59 1.69
CA MET A 146 6.46 -14.52 0.57
C MET A 146 5.55 -15.74 0.83
N GLU A 147 5.55 -16.28 2.04
CA GLU A 147 4.64 -17.35 2.45
C GLU A 147 3.17 -16.94 2.36
N LYS A 148 2.83 -15.74 2.84
CA LYS A 148 1.46 -15.20 2.74
C LYS A 148 1.01 -15.01 1.30
N GLN A 149 1.90 -14.56 0.41
CA GLN A 149 1.59 -14.41 -1.01
C GLN A 149 1.31 -15.77 -1.67
N LYS A 150 2.12 -16.80 -1.37
CA LYS A 150 1.91 -18.16 -1.88
C LYS A 150 0.56 -18.73 -1.45
N GLN A 151 0.23 -18.60 -0.16
CA GLN A 151 -1.05 -19.08 0.37
C GLN A 151 -2.24 -18.40 -0.31
N LYS A 152 -2.13 -17.09 -0.59
CA LYS A 152 -3.18 -16.33 -1.26
C LYS A 152 -3.40 -16.80 -2.70
N SER A 153 -2.33 -17.00 -3.46
CA SER A 153 -2.43 -17.51 -4.84
C SER A 153 -3.04 -18.92 -4.92
N SER A 154 -2.72 -19.81 -3.96
CA SER A 154 -3.30 -21.15 -3.92
C SER A 154 -4.79 -21.13 -3.55
N GLN A 155 -5.23 -20.22 -2.67
CA GLN A 155 -6.63 -20.07 -2.32
C GLN A 155 -7.48 -19.47 -3.45
N GLU A 156 -6.94 -18.52 -4.21
CA GLU A 156 -7.60 -17.92 -5.38
C GLU A 156 -7.82 -18.97 -6.49
N GLN A 157 -6.83 -19.84 -6.75
CA GLN A 157 -6.94 -20.93 -7.73
C GLN A 157 -7.99 -21.98 -7.36
N ILE A 158 -8.03 -22.42 -6.09
CA ILE A 158 -9.02 -23.38 -5.61
C ILE A 158 -10.45 -22.81 -5.71
N GLN A 159 -10.62 -21.50 -5.48
CA GLN A 159 -11.93 -20.84 -5.59
C GLN A 159 -12.41 -20.75 -7.05
N GLU A 160 -11.52 -20.46 -8.00
CA GLU A 160 -11.87 -20.44 -9.43
C GLU A 160 -12.26 -21.83 -9.94
N GLU A 161 -11.51 -22.88 -9.60
CA GLU A 161 -11.84 -24.26 -9.98
C GLU A 161 -13.16 -24.74 -9.38
N THR A 162 -13.43 -24.40 -8.11
CA THR A 162 -14.68 -24.77 -7.43
C THR A 162 -15.89 -24.06 -8.03
N GLN A 163 -15.73 -22.80 -8.47
CA GLN A 163 -16.79 -22.05 -9.16
C GLN A 163 -17.07 -22.60 -10.56
N ASP A 164 -16.03 -22.97 -11.32
CA ASP A 164 -16.19 -23.56 -12.64
C ASP A 164 -16.83 -24.97 -12.57
N HIS A 165 -16.46 -25.77 -11.58
CA HIS A 165 -17.09 -27.07 -11.34
C HIS A 165 -18.57 -26.93 -10.93
N LYS A 166 -18.91 -25.99 -10.03
CA LYS A 166 -20.31 -25.71 -9.68
C LYS A 166 -21.14 -25.28 -10.89
N LYS A 167 -20.63 -24.37 -11.74
CA LYS A 167 -21.32 -23.93 -12.96
C LYS A 167 -21.59 -25.08 -13.91
N LYS A 168 -20.61 -25.98 -14.13
CA LYS A 168 -20.77 -27.17 -14.98
C LYS A 168 -21.82 -28.13 -14.43
N THR A 169 -21.82 -28.39 -13.13
CA THR A 169 -22.81 -29.28 -12.49
C THR A 169 -24.23 -28.70 -12.56
N THR A 170 -24.41 -27.40 -12.31
CA THR A 170 -25.72 -26.74 -12.43
C THR A 170 -26.24 -26.77 -13.87
N ALA A 171 -25.38 -26.56 -14.87
CA ALA A 171 -25.75 -26.65 -16.28
C ALA A 171 -26.16 -28.08 -16.70
N MET A 172 -25.49 -29.12 -16.17
CA MET A 172 -25.90 -30.51 -16.41
C MET A 172 -27.26 -30.84 -15.81
N MET A 173 -27.50 -30.43 -14.55
CA MET A 173 -28.78 -30.69 -13.88
C MET A 173 -29.94 -29.99 -14.58
N GLN A 174 -29.76 -28.78 -15.09
CA GLN A 174 -30.78 -28.07 -15.86
C GLN A 174 -31.10 -28.73 -17.21
N LYS A 175 -30.14 -29.45 -17.81
CA LYS A 175 -30.31 -30.15 -19.08
C LYS A 175 -31.01 -31.51 -18.96
N GLN A 176 -31.13 -32.06 -17.76
CA GLN A 176 -31.81 -33.34 -17.51
C GLN A 176 -33.30 -33.19 -17.14
N ILE A 177 -33.80 -31.96 -16.96
CA ILE A 177 -35.17 -31.66 -16.50
C ILE A 177 -36.06 -31.14 -17.65
N GLY A 178 -35.52 -31.01 -18.87
CA GLY A 178 -36.27 -30.66 -20.08
C GLY A 178 -36.17 -31.76 -21.12
#